data_AF-A0A950TFH3-F1
#
_entry.id   AF-A0A950TFH3-F1
#
_cell.length_a   1.000
_cell.length_b   1.000
_cell.length_c   1.000
_cell.angle_alpha   90.00
_cell.angle_beta   90.00
_cell.angle_gamma   90.00
#
_symmetry.space_group_name_H-M   'P 1'
#
loop_
_entity.id
_entity.type
_entity.pdbx_description
1 polymer ?
#
loop_
_entity_poly.entity_id
_entity_poly.type
_entity_poly.pdbx_seq_one_letter_code
_entity_poly.pdbx_strand_id
1 'polypeptide(L)'
;MNLKLIAQHLVPALRQSLRAPGLCLVGLDGGRPPAEEEREPWIRIKYGQASADDWVGVVPAVARFSRGRGESPETLNLIVKINPRVGLARNLIPWIAARNHIVLERPFLQYRSAAELDQTAAREFQVYRLAQQQPELGDVVPRCYGWAHDPETGEYALFLECVSDMVGLDATGASADWEPEAIDTALRAAARWHAAFWGADEKRLGWAGPRPTTASMVADTSLWRGLLNDARARFPHIVTQEVWRRRYGLIDTIGDWHKAKDKLPATLAHNDFNQRNVGFRPNGRAPEPAPEPARNGAAKSNERSHRFLPHLFGSKKSRAAQDTAVAADAPARSAGSNRPAEVVVLDWEIAQRNIAARDLVELLTFVLPPTVERVQVDRHVETHRDALIKAGVATGVEREAFLEGFRCEVRVQAITRVGLQLLFGAQFQLSYLARINATIERLLDLYE
;
A
#
# COMPACT_ATOMS: atom_id res chain seq x y z
N MET A 1 -12.62 -1.58 16.32
CA MET A 1 -13.95 -0.96 16.18
C MET A 1 -15.05 -1.97 16.43
N ASN A 2 -16.03 -1.59 17.24
CA ASN A 2 -17.14 -2.46 17.64
C ASN A 2 -18.07 -2.81 16.47
N LEU A 3 -18.48 -4.09 16.35
CA LEU A 3 -19.37 -4.57 15.28
C LEU A 3 -20.70 -3.80 15.19
N LYS A 4 -21.29 -3.40 16.32
CA LYS A 4 -22.54 -2.63 16.35
C LYS A 4 -22.35 -1.26 15.70
N LEU A 5 -21.23 -0.59 15.98
CA LEU A 5 -20.91 0.69 15.37
C LEU A 5 -20.68 0.54 13.86
N ILE A 6 -19.96 -0.51 13.45
CA ILE A 6 -19.77 -0.85 12.03
C ILE A 6 -21.13 -1.02 11.34
N ALA A 7 -22.03 -1.84 11.89
CA ALA A 7 -23.36 -2.06 11.32
C ALA A 7 -24.21 -0.78 11.25
N GLN A 8 -24.15 0.07 12.28
CA GLN A 8 -24.85 1.37 12.32
C GLN A 8 -24.43 2.31 11.19
N HIS A 9 -23.13 2.36 10.88
CA HIS A 9 -22.60 3.20 9.80
C HIS A 9 -22.70 2.54 8.42
N LEU A 10 -22.67 1.21 8.34
CA LEU A 10 -22.75 0.47 7.08
C LEU A 10 -24.10 0.65 6.38
N VAL A 11 -25.21 0.66 7.14
CA VAL A 11 -26.56 0.84 6.57
C VAL A 11 -26.71 2.14 5.77
N PRO A 12 -26.47 3.35 6.33
CA PRO A 12 -26.58 4.59 5.58
C PRO A 12 -25.58 4.67 4.43
N ALA A 13 -24.36 4.13 4.61
CA ALA A 13 -23.36 4.03 3.56
C ALA A 13 -23.87 3.23 2.34
N LEU A 14 -24.42 2.04 2.57
CA LEU A 14 -25.00 1.21 1.50
C LEU A 14 -26.23 1.85 0.87
N ARG A 15 -27.11 2.48 1.66
CA ARG A 15 -28.28 3.21 1.11
C ARG A 15 -27.87 4.26 0.09
N GLN A 16 -26.83 5.04 0.41
CA GLN A 16 -26.31 6.08 -0.46
C GLN A 16 -25.58 5.46 -1.67
N SER A 17 -24.61 4.59 -1.44
CA SER A 17 -23.75 4.06 -2.49
C SER A 17 -24.51 3.16 -3.49
N LEU A 18 -25.49 2.38 -3.02
CA LEU A 18 -26.29 1.50 -3.88
C LEU A 18 -27.60 2.14 -4.37
N ARG A 19 -27.82 3.44 -4.08
CA ARG A 19 -29.04 4.20 -4.41
C ARG A 19 -30.33 3.50 -3.97
N ALA A 20 -30.31 2.91 -2.77
CA ALA A 20 -31.39 2.12 -2.21
C ALA A 20 -31.85 2.72 -0.87
N PRO A 21 -32.66 3.79 -0.85
CA PRO A 21 -33.01 4.50 0.39
C PRO A 21 -33.80 3.62 1.38
N GLY A 22 -34.53 2.62 0.88
CA GLY A 22 -35.28 1.64 1.68
C GLY A 22 -34.44 0.49 2.23
N LEU A 23 -33.12 0.47 2.00
CA LEU A 23 -32.27 -0.67 2.33
C LEU A 23 -32.29 -0.98 3.83
N CYS A 24 -32.48 -2.26 4.15
CA CYS A 24 -32.44 -2.81 5.49
C CYS A 24 -31.38 -3.93 5.56
N LEU A 25 -30.43 -3.81 6.49
CA LEU A 25 -29.44 -4.86 6.75
C LEU A 25 -30.11 -6.00 7.51
N VAL A 26 -30.00 -7.21 6.97
CA VAL A 26 -30.52 -8.47 7.52
C VAL A 26 -29.44 -9.20 8.32
N GLY A 27 -28.18 -9.09 7.89
CA GLY A 27 -27.04 -9.68 8.58
C GLY A 27 -25.73 -9.09 8.11
N LEU A 28 -24.73 -9.12 8.98
CA LEU A 28 -23.36 -8.78 8.66
C LEU A 28 -22.47 -9.87 9.26
N ASP A 29 -21.95 -10.71 8.39
CA ASP A 29 -21.04 -11.78 8.76
C ASP A 29 -19.63 -11.33 8.38
N GLY A 30 -18.67 -11.57 9.25
CA GLY A 30 -17.29 -11.22 9.03
C GLY A 30 -16.45 -11.69 10.18
N GLY A 31 -15.19 -11.96 9.91
CA GLY A 31 -14.29 -12.46 10.92
C GLY A 31 -12.88 -12.39 10.40
N ARG A 32 -11.98 -11.88 11.24
CA ARG A 32 -10.57 -12.17 11.05
C ARG A 32 -10.39 -13.67 11.34
N PRO A 33 -9.58 -14.41 10.56
CA PRO A 33 -9.11 -15.72 11.02
C PRO A 33 -8.58 -15.55 12.44
N PRO A 34 -8.91 -16.44 13.40
CA PRO A 34 -8.44 -16.29 14.76
C PRO A 34 -6.93 -16.13 14.73
N ALA A 35 -6.45 -14.92 15.05
CA ALA A 35 -5.06 -14.78 15.41
C ALA A 35 -4.92 -15.62 16.67
N GLU A 36 -4.04 -16.61 16.66
CA GLU A 36 -3.57 -17.14 17.93
C GLU A 36 -2.82 -15.97 18.58
N GLU A 37 -3.50 -15.22 19.45
CA GLU A 37 -2.99 -13.97 20.01
C GLU A 37 -1.65 -14.19 20.75
N GLU A 38 -1.41 -15.42 21.21
CA GLU A 38 -0.11 -15.88 21.71
C GLU A 38 0.99 -15.95 20.63
N ARG A 39 0.64 -16.31 19.38
CA ARG A 39 1.56 -16.40 18.24
C ARG A 39 1.76 -15.06 17.52
N GLU A 40 0.81 -14.13 17.62
CA GLU A 40 0.86 -12.83 16.94
C GLU A 40 0.72 -11.63 17.91
N PRO A 41 1.63 -11.50 18.91
CA PRO A 41 1.53 -10.46 19.94
C PRO A 41 1.57 -9.03 19.38
N TRP A 42 2.16 -8.87 18.18
CA TRP A 42 2.22 -7.58 17.48
C TRP A 42 0.85 -7.02 17.11
N ILE A 43 -0.21 -7.84 17.00
CA ILE A 43 -1.58 -7.37 16.71
C ILE A 43 -2.06 -6.46 17.83
N ARG A 44 -1.93 -6.90 19.09
CA ARG A 44 -2.34 -6.12 20.26
C ARG A 44 -1.50 -4.84 20.41
N ILE A 45 -0.25 -4.88 19.97
CA ILE A 45 0.61 -3.69 19.91
C ILE A 45 0.12 -2.72 18.83
N LYS A 46 -0.12 -3.20 17.61
CA LYS A 46 -0.51 -2.39 16.46
C LYS A 46 -1.92 -1.81 16.61
N TYR A 47 -2.90 -2.62 16.99
CA TYR A 47 -4.31 -2.23 17.03
C TYR A 47 -4.84 -1.93 18.44
N GLY A 48 -4.05 -2.17 19.48
CA GLY A 48 -4.48 -2.06 20.87
C GLY A 48 -5.19 -3.32 21.37
N GLN A 49 -5.65 -3.29 22.62
CA GLN A 49 -6.52 -4.33 23.14
C GLN A 49 -7.90 -4.23 22.46
N ALA A 50 -8.31 -5.33 21.84
CA ALA A 50 -9.61 -5.50 21.20
C ALA A 50 -10.46 -6.42 22.07
N SER A 51 -11.74 -6.11 22.23
CA SER A 51 -12.73 -7.08 22.74
C SER A 51 -12.98 -8.17 21.71
N ALA A 52 -13.61 -9.29 22.11
CA ALA A 52 -13.92 -10.39 21.20
C ALA A 52 -14.79 -9.97 19.99
N ASP A 53 -15.57 -8.91 20.14
CA ASP A 53 -16.49 -8.38 19.13
C ASP A 53 -15.88 -7.22 18.31
N ASP A 54 -14.65 -6.81 18.60
CA ASP A 54 -13.98 -5.73 17.87
C ASP A 54 -13.33 -6.23 16.59
N TRP A 55 -13.56 -5.50 15.50
CA TRP A 55 -12.88 -5.70 14.24
C TRP A 55 -11.63 -4.81 14.16
N VAL A 56 -10.53 -5.39 13.66
CA VAL A 56 -9.24 -4.72 13.48
C VAL A 56 -8.58 -5.15 12.17
N GLY A 57 -7.87 -4.23 11.51
CA GLY A 57 -7.16 -4.51 10.27
C GLY A 57 -8.10 -4.67 9.07
N VAL A 58 -7.73 -5.54 8.14
CA VAL A 58 -8.49 -5.81 6.91
C VAL A 58 -9.42 -7.00 7.17
N VAL A 59 -10.73 -6.75 7.26
CA VAL A 59 -11.73 -7.79 7.56
C VAL A 59 -12.62 -8.05 6.33
N PRO A 60 -12.51 -9.22 5.69
CA PRO A 60 -13.51 -9.67 4.73
C PRO A 60 -14.86 -9.87 5.42
N ALA A 61 -15.90 -9.31 4.84
CA ALA A 61 -17.25 -9.37 5.35
C ALA A 61 -18.28 -9.62 4.23
N VAL A 62 -19.44 -10.13 4.63
CA VAL A 62 -20.60 -10.36 3.78
C VAL A 62 -21.78 -9.63 4.41
N ALA A 63 -22.24 -8.58 3.75
CA ALA A 63 -23.47 -7.89 4.12
C ALA A 63 -24.65 -8.57 3.41
N ARG A 64 -25.68 -8.94 4.18
CA ARG A 64 -26.97 -9.44 3.68
C ARG A 64 -28.02 -8.36 3.90
N PHE A 65 -28.70 -7.89 2.86
CA PHE A 65 -29.67 -6.79 2.96
C PHE A 65 -30.82 -6.94 1.98
N SER A 66 -31.96 -6.27 2.23
CA SER A 66 -33.02 -6.08 1.23
C SER A 66 -33.10 -4.60 0.85
N ARG A 67 -33.37 -4.25 -0.42
CA ARG A 67 -33.48 -2.83 -0.85
C ARG A 67 -34.81 -2.18 -0.49
N GLY A 68 -35.83 -3.01 -0.23
CA GLY A 68 -37.16 -2.60 0.19
C GLY A 68 -37.85 -3.68 1.03
N ARG A 69 -39.04 -3.34 1.55
CA ARG A 69 -39.85 -4.25 2.36
C ARG A 69 -40.50 -5.30 1.44
N GLY A 70 -40.21 -6.58 1.69
CA GLY A 70 -40.73 -7.70 0.88
C GLY A 70 -39.87 -8.05 -0.33
N GLU A 71 -38.77 -7.35 -0.57
CA GLU A 71 -37.79 -7.71 -1.59
C GLU A 71 -36.88 -8.85 -1.13
N SER A 72 -36.39 -9.64 -2.08
CA SER A 72 -35.47 -10.74 -1.80
C SER A 72 -34.15 -10.22 -1.22
N PRO A 73 -33.55 -10.92 -0.24
CA PRO A 73 -32.24 -10.55 0.28
C PRO A 73 -31.14 -10.65 -0.78
N GLU A 74 -30.33 -9.61 -0.89
CA GLU A 74 -29.09 -9.53 -1.65
C GLU A 74 -27.88 -9.76 -0.73
N THR A 75 -26.77 -10.19 -1.32
CA THR A 75 -25.49 -10.33 -0.62
C THR A 75 -24.43 -9.44 -1.29
N LEU A 76 -23.59 -8.83 -0.45
CA LEU A 76 -22.45 -8.03 -0.90
C LEU A 76 -21.20 -8.47 -0.14
N ASN A 77 -20.21 -8.94 -0.88
CA ASN A 77 -18.85 -9.13 -0.36
C ASN A 77 -18.15 -7.78 -0.30
N LEU A 78 -17.61 -7.45 0.87
CA LEU A 78 -16.90 -6.19 1.11
C LEU A 78 -15.69 -6.42 2.02
N ILE A 79 -14.80 -5.44 2.04
CA ILE A 79 -13.73 -5.32 3.01
C ILE A 79 -14.12 -4.23 4.00
N VAL A 80 -14.08 -4.53 5.28
CA VAL A 80 -14.10 -3.52 6.35
C VAL A 80 -12.65 -3.33 6.80
N LYS A 81 -12.05 -2.19 6.45
CA LYS A 81 -10.66 -1.86 6.80
C LYS A 81 -10.64 -0.93 8.00
N ILE A 82 -10.11 -1.39 9.12
CA ILE A 82 -9.92 -0.65 10.36
C ILE A 82 -8.43 -0.38 10.56
N ASN A 83 -8.06 0.91 10.57
CA ASN A 83 -6.67 1.30 10.76
C ASN A 83 -6.30 1.32 12.26
N PRO A 84 -5.01 1.21 12.59
CA PRO A 84 -4.52 1.34 13.97
C PRO A 84 -5.04 2.61 14.67
N ARG A 85 -5.41 2.50 15.95
CA ARG A 85 -5.81 3.64 16.81
C ARG A 85 -4.73 4.72 16.87
N VAL A 86 -3.47 4.29 16.92
CA VAL A 86 -2.30 5.15 16.91
C VAL A 86 -1.38 4.70 15.78
N GLY A 87 -0.69 5.66 15.16
CA GLY A 87 0.23 5.36 14.07
C GLY A 87 1.39 4.45 14.50
N LEU A 88 1.94 3.71 13.53
CA LEU A 88 3.03 2.74 13.74
C LEU A 88 4.26 3.34 14.42
N ALA A 89 4.49 4.63 14.22
CA ALA A 89 5.55 5.39 14.87
C ALA A 89 5.43 5.42 16.40
N ARG A 90 4.22 5.27 16.95
CA ARG A 90 3.93 5.39 18.39
C ARG A 90 3.90 4.04 19.10
N ASN A 91 3.66 2.94 18.39
CA ASN A 91 3.48 1.62 18.99
C ASN A 91 4.42 0.55 18.41
N LEU A 92 4.22 0.15 17.15
CA LEU A 92 4.82 -1.04 16.56
C LEU A 92 6.33 -0.88 16.38
N ILE A 93 6.79 0.27 15.88
CA ILE A 93 8.22 0.51 15.68
C ILE A 93 8.99 0.57 17.00
N PRO A 94 8.58 1.37 18.01
CA PRO A 94 9.20 1.32 19.34
C PRO A 94 9.22 -0.09 19.94
N TRP A 95 8.14 -0.85 19.76
CA TRP A 95 8.08 -2.24 20.23
C TRP A 95 9.07 -3.16 19.50
N ILE A 96 9.17 -3.08 18.17
CA ILE A 96 10.17 -3.84 17.38
C ILE A 96 11.58 -3.49 17.86
N ALA A 97 11.88 -2.19 17.99
CA ALA A 97 13.20 -1.72 18.41
C ALA A 97 13.56 -2.24 19.81
N ALA A 98 12.67 -2.11 20.78
CA ALA A 98 12.89 -2.59 22.14
C ALA A 98 13.04 -4.12 22.18
N ARG A 99 12.14 -4.85 21.51
CA ARG A 99 12.14 -6.32 21.49
C ARG A 99 13.38 -6.93 20.84
N ASN A 100 13.94 -6.24 19.85
CA ASN A 100 15.10 -6.71 19.08
C ASN A 100 16.41 -6.02 19.47
N HIS A 101 16.40 -5.22 20.54
CA HIS A 101 17.55 -4.48 21.06
C HIS A 101 18.19 -3.54 20.01
N ILE A 102 17.38 -2.94 19.15
CA ILE A 102 17.83 -1.96 18.16
C ILE A 102 18.09 -0.64 18.88
N VAL A 103 19.34 -0.18 18.87
CA VAL A 103 19.76 1.03 19.57
C VAL A 103 19.53 2.26 18.69
N LEU A 104 18.65 3.15 19.15
CA LEU A 104 18.42 4.47 18.58
C LEU A 104 18.88 5.53 19.59
N GLU A 105 19.46 6.64 19.11
CA GLU A 105 19.97 7.71 19.98
C GLU A 105 18.87 8.37 20.83
N ARG A 106 17.65 8.44 20.27
CA ARG A 106 16.45 8.95 20.92
C ARG A 106 15.23 8.11 20.55
N PRO A 107 14.11 8.19 21.31
CA PRO A 107 12.87 7.51 20.97
C PRO A 107 12.42 7.79 19.53
N PHE A 108 11.88 6.78 18.84
CA PHE A 108 11.56 6.89 17.40
C PHE A 108 10.68 8.09 17.07
N LEU A 109 9.67 8.39 17.89
CA LEU A 109 8.73 9.50 17.69
C LEU A 109 9.40 10.90 17.73
N GLN A 110 10.62 11.01 18.23
CA GLN A 110 11.36 12.28 18.26
C GLN A 110 12.10 12.59 16.95
N TYR A 111 12.21 11.62 16.04
CA TYR A 111 12.73 11.85 14.68
C TYR A 111 11.65 12.47 13.81
N ARG A 112 12.04 13.34 12.87
CA ARG A 112 11.11 14.01 11.96
C ARG A 112 10.40 13.01 11.03
N SER A 113 11.10 11.94 10.67
CA SER A 113 10.63 10.88 9.78
C SER A 113 9.55 10.01 10.41
N ALA A 114 9.41 10.02 11.74
CA ALA A 114 8.31 9.34 12.42
C ALA A 114 6.93 9.85 11.97
N ALA A 115 6.85 11.11 11.53
CA ALA A 115 5.61 11.69 11.01
C ALA A 115 5.08 10.91 9.79
N GLU A 116 5.94 10.28 8.99
CA GLU A 116 5.52 9.44 7.86
C GLU A 116 4.60 8.28 8.29
N LEU A 117 4.79 7.76 9.51
CA LEU A 117 4.10 6.59 10.02
C LEU A 117 3.16 6.93 11.19
N ASP A 118 2.86 8.22 11.35
CA ASP A 118 1.86 8.72 12.28
C ASP A 118 0.55 9.05 11.53
N GLN A 119 -0.59 9.09 12.24
CA GLN A 119 -1.90 9.48 11.69
C GLN A 119 -2.36 8.69 10.45
N THR A 120 -2.00 7.42 10.32
CA THR A 120 -2.25 6.61 9.11
C THR A 120 -3.74 6.43 8.79
N ALA A 121 -4.58 6.29 9.83
CA ALA A 121 -6.04 6.24 9.71
C ALA A 121 -6.63 7.48 9.04
N ALA A 122 -6.24 8.67 9.51
CA ALA A 122 -6.75 9.93 8.98
C ALA A 122 -6.31 10.13 7.51
N ARG A 123 -5.09 9.75 7.16
CA ARG A 123 -4.57 9.87 5.78
C ARG A 123 -5.35 9.01 4.79
N GLU A 124 -5.51 7.73 5.11
CA GLU A 124 -6.24 6.83 4.20
C GLU A 124 -7.68 7.30 4.01
N PHE A 125 -8.34 7.70 5.11
CA PHE A 125 -9.68 8.27 5.05
C PHE A 125 -9.75 9.48 4.10
N GLN A 126 -8.79 10.41 4.18
CA GLN A 126 -8.76 11.58 3.31
C GLN A 126 -8.58 11.22 1.83
N VAL A 127 -7.77 10.20 1.51
CA VAL A 127 -7.64 9.72 0.13
C VAL A 127 -8.97 9.23 -0.41
N TYR A 128 -9.69 8.38 0.33
CA TYR A 128 -11.01 7.89 -0.13
C TYR A 128 -12.05 9.00 -0.23
N ARG A 129 -12.01 10.01 0.64
CA ARG A 129 -12.85 11.20 0.52
C ARG A 129 -12.55 11.99 -0.75
N LEU A 130 -11.27 12.19 -1.08
CA LEU A 130 -10.86 12.86 -2.32
C LEU A 130 -11.23 12.04 -3.55
N ALA A 131 -11.09 10.72 -3.50
CA ALA A 131 -11.41 9.81 -4.60
C ALA A 131 -12.90 9.87 -5.02
N GLN A 132 -13.81 10.26 -4.12
CA GLN A 132 -15.21 10.51 -4.47
C GLN A 132 -15.42 11.75 -5.34
N GLN A 133 -14.44 12.66 -5.40
CA GLN A 133 -14.52 13.96 -6.07
C GLN A 133 -13.46 14.15 -7.16
N GLN A 134 -12.44 13.28 -7.20
CA GLN A 134 -11.28 13.37 -8.07
C GLN A 134 -11.17 12.07 -8.89
N PRO A 135 -11.56 12.07 -10.17
CA PRO A 135 -11.54 10.88 -11.02
C PRO A 135 -10.17 10.19 -11.09
N GLU A 136 -9.07 10.96 -11.06
CA GLU A 136 -7.70 10.45 -11.15
C GLU A 136 -7.33 9.55 -9.96
N LEU A 137 -7.94 9.76 -8.80
CA LEU A 137 -7.84 8.87 -7.64
C LEU A 137 -8.96 7.81 -7.64
N GLY A 138 -10.19 8.21 -7.97
CA GLY A 138 -11.37 7.32 -7.99
C GLY A 138 -11.24 6.12 -8.95
N ASP A 139 -10.49 6.30 -10.03
CA ASP A 139 -10.20 5.26 -11.03
C ASP A 139 -9.28 4.16 -10.50
N VAL A 140 -8.43 4.45 -9.50
CA VAL A 140 -7.37 3.53 -9.05
C VAL A 140 -7.64 2.95 -7.67
N VAL A 141 -8.45 3.58 -6.83
CA VAL A 141 -8.79 3.02 -5.51
C VAL A 141 -9.99 2.05 -5.62
N PRO A 142 -10.08 1.03 -4.75
CA PRO A 142 -11.31 0.23 -4.61
C PRO A 142 -12.55 1.11 -4.42
N ARG A 143 -13.72 0.68 -4.91
CA ARG A 143 -14.97 1.41 -4.61
C ARG A 143 -15.16 1.48 -3.09
N CYS A 144 -15.43 2.68 -2.58
CA CYS A 144 -15.74 2.91 -1.18
C CYS A 144 -17.25 3.11 -1.02
N TYR A 145 -17.91 2.19 -0.33
CA TYR A 145 -19.35 2.26 -0.01
C TYR A 145 -19.63 3.31 1.07
N GLY A 146 -18.63 3.63 1.91
CA GLY A 146 -18.71 4.63 2.97
C GLY A 146 -17.70 4.32 4.08
N TRP A 147 -17.92 4.91 5.26
CA TRP A 147 -17.00 4.79 6.39
C TRP A 147 -17.72 4.92 7.73
N ALA A 148 -17.04 4.50 8.79
CA ALA A 148 -17.38 4.78 10.18
C ALA A 148 -16.24 5.57 10.83
N HIS A 149 -16.59 6.41 11.81
CA HIS A 149 -15.65 7.07 12.68
C HIS A 149 -16.16 6.92 14.11
N ASP A 150 -15.31 6.40 14.98
CA ASP A 150 -15.57 6.33 16.41
C ASP A 150 -14.94 7.56 17.09
N PRO A 151 -15.73 8.54 17.54
CA PRO A 151 -15.19 9.74 18.18
C PRO A 151 -14.57 9.47 19.55
N GLU A 152 -14.92 8.36 20.22
CA GLU A 152 -14.36 8.02 21.54
C GLU A 152 -12.94 7.47 21.41
N THR A 153 -12.72 6.63 20.40
CA THR A 153 -11.41 5.97 20.19
C THR A 153 -10.56 6.62 19.10
N GLY A 154 -11.14 7.47 18.27
CA GLY A 154 -10.52 8.06 17.08
C GLY A 154 -10.34 7.07 15.92
N GLU A 155 -10.93 5.87 16.00
CA GLU A 155 -10.82 4.85 14.96
C GLU A 155 -11.63 5.23 13.72
N TYR A 156 -11.06 4.93 12.55
CA TYR A 156 -11.77 4.98 11.27
C TYR A 156 -11.92 3.56 10.73
N ALA A 157 -13.09 3.28 10.14
CA ALA A 157 -13.30 2.10 9.32
C ALA A 157 -13.76 2.50 7.92
N LEU A 158 -13.19 1.89 6.89
CA LEU A 158 -13.60 2.05 5.50
C LEU A 158 -14.37 0.81 5.05
N PHE A 159 -15.47 1.01 4.32
CA PHE A 159 -16.26 -0.06 3.71
C PHE A 159 -15.93 -0.12 2.23
N LEU A 160 -15.04 -1.03 1.86
CA LEU A 160 -14.44 -1.10 0.54
C LEU A 160 -14.96 -2.29 -0.26
N GLU A 161 -14.93 -2.16 -1.57
CA GLU A 161 -15.09 -3.27 -2.50
C GLU A 161 -14.13 -4.41 -2.16
N CYS A 162 -14.65 -5.64 -2.17
CA CYS A 162 -13.82 -6.83 -2.11
C CYS A 162 -13.30 -7.16 -3.52
N VAL A 163 -12.06 -6.76 -3.80
CA VAL A 163 -11.42 -7.02 -5.10
C VAL A 163 -10.78 -8.42 -5.09
N SER A 164 -11.30 -9.35 -5.91
CA SER A 164 -10.91 -10.77 -5.88
C SER A 164 -10.23 -11.28 -7.15
N ASP A 165 -10.23 -10.50 -8.24
CA ASP A 165 -9.78 -10.90 -9.58
C ASP A 165 -8.52 -10.16 -10.05
N MET A 166 -7.74 -9.58 -9.11
CA MET A 166 -6.50 -8.90 -9.44
C MET A 166 -5.40 -9.85 -9.87
N VAL A 167 -4.68 -9.46 -10.92
CA VAL A 167 -3.40 -10.06 -11.32
C VAL A 167 -2.25 -9.14 -10.94
N GLY A 168 -1.04 -9.70 -10.78
CA GLY A 168 0.17 -8.94 -10.45
C GLY A 168 0.34 -8.56 -8.98
N LEU A 169 -0.76 -8.47 -8.20
CA LEU A 169 -0.70 -8.24 -6.76
C LEU A 169 -0.05 -9.43 -6.04
N ASP A 170 1.08 -9.18 -5.38
CA ASP A 170 1.80 -10.14 -4.55
C ASP A 170 1.94 -9.57 -3.14
N ALA A 171 0.98 -9.89 -2.27
CA ALA A 171 0.97 -9.46 -0.86
C ALA A 171 2.21 -9.91 -0.08
N THR A 172 2.87 -10.99 -0.50
CA THR A 172 4.12 -11.45 0.12
C THR A 172 5.31 -10.63 -0.34
N GLY A 173 5.22 -10.01 -1.53
CA GLY A 173 6.30 -9.29 -2.20
C GLY A 173 7.42 -10.18 -2.75
N ALA A 174 7.28 -11.50 -2.72
CA ALA A 174 8.36 -12.44 -3.04
C ALA A 174 8.86 -12.34 -4.49
N SER A 175 7.99 -12.02 -5.44
CA SER A 175 8.29 -12.04 -6.89
C SER A 175 8.88 -10.72 -7.38
N ALA A 176 9.62 -10.69 -8.48
CA ALA A 176 10.36 -9.49 -8.91
C ALA A 176 10.28 -9.17 -10.39
N ASP A 177 9.55 -9.98 -11.14
CA ASP A 177 9.68 -10.03 -12.59
C ASP A 177 8.33 -9.65 -13.21
N TRP A 178 7.87 -8.44 -12.86
CA TRP A 178 6.77 -7.87 -13.62
C TRP A 178 7.25 -7.64 -15.04
N GLU A 179 6.41 -8.02 -16.00
CA GLU A 179 6.65 -7.69 -17.39
C GLU A 179 6.79 -6.16 -17.55
N PRO A 180 7.70 -5.67 -18.42
CA PRO A 180 7.94 -4.22 -18.57
C PRO A 180 6.66 -3.42 -18.83
N GLU A 181 5.71 -3.98 -19.58
CA GLU A 181 4.42 -3.33 -19.87
C GLU A 181 3.51 -3.19 -18.64
N ALA A 182 3.58 -4.12 -17.69
CA ALA A 182 2.84 -4.03 -16.43
C ALA A 182 3.40 -2.89 -15.56
N ILE A 183 4.73 -2.78 -15.48
CA ILE A 183 5.42 -1.67 -14.80
C ILE A 183 5.02 -0.34 -15.43
N ASP A 184 5.13 -0.23 -16.76
CA ASP A 184 4.77 0.96 -17.51
C ASP A 184 3.28 1.34 -17.33
N THR A 185 2.40 0.36 -17.24
CA THR A 185 0.96 0.57 -16.99
C THR A 185 0.70 1.12 -15.59
N ALA A 186 1.34 0.57 -14.56
CA ALA A 186 1.26 1.10 -13.19
C ALA A 186 1.80 2.53 -13.10
N LEU A 187 2.94 2.82 -13.75
CA LEU A 187 3.55 4.14 -13.76
C LEU A 187 2.72 5.18 -14.52
N ARG A 188 2.05 4.79 -15.61
CA ARG A 188 1.09 5.67 -16.31
C ARG A 188 -0.13 5.97 -15.45
N ALA A 189 -0.64 5.01 -14.68
CA ALA A 189 -1.71 5.26 -13.72
C ALA A 189 -1.25 6.24 -12.63
N ALA A 190 -0.06 6.04 -12.06
CA ALA A 190 0.52 6.95 -11.06
C ALA A 190 0.69 8.37 -11.57
N ALA A 191 1.14 8.53 -12.82
CA ALA A 191 1.31 9.84 -13.43
C ALA A 191 0.01 10.67 -13.46
N ARG A 192 -1.16 10.02 -13.58
CA ARG A 192 -2.45 10.72 -13.64
C ARG A 192 -2.74 11.45 -12.33
N TRP A 193 -2.70 10.76 -11.19
CA TRP A 193 -2.92 11.45 -9.91
C TRP A 193 -1.73 12.33 -9.54
N HIS A 194 -0.50 11.96 -9.89
CA HIS A 194 0.65 12.84 -9.68
C HIS A 194 0.49 14.18 -10.40
N ALA A 195 -0.04 14.19 -11.63
CA ALA A 195 -0.34 15.40 -12.36
C ALA A 195 -1.46 16.22 -11.71
N ALA A 196 -2.54 15.58 -11.25
CA ALA A 196 -3.67 16.26 -10.59
C ALA A 196 -3.25 17.02 -9.30
N PHE A 197 -2.21 16.55 -8.62
CA PHE A 197 -1.64 17.16 -7.42
C PHE A 197 -0.29 17.84 -7.65
N TRP A 198 0.13 18.05 -8.91
CA TRP A 198 1.43 18.63 -9.22
C TRP A 198 1.60 20.04 -8.65
N GLY A 199 2.75 20.29 -8.02
CA GLY A 199 3.06 21.56 -7.36
C GLY A 199 2.23 21.83 -6.10
N ALA A 200 1.50 20.84 -5.56
CA ALA A 200 0.64 21.05 -4.40
C ALA A 200 1.45 21.41 -3.13
N ASP A 201 1.04 22.50 -2.48
CA ASP A 201 1.66 23.01 -1.26
C ASP A 201 1.09 22.34 0.00
N GLU A 202 1.52 22.84 1.16
CA GLU A 202 1.06 22.35 2.46
C GLU A 202 -0.39 22.70 2.75
N LYS A 203 -0.96 23.74 2.12
CA LYS A 203 -2.37 24.07 2.30
C LYS A 203 -3.24 23.01 1.62
N ARG A 204 -2.84 22.53 0.44
CA ARG A 204 -3.57 21.49 -0.30
C ARG A 204 -3.35 20.08 0.24
N LEU A 205 -2.12 19.76 0.67
CA LEU A 205 -1.71 18.41 1.10
C LEU A 205 -1.28 18.32 2.57
N GLY A 206 -1.65 19.27 3.42
CA GLY A 206 -1.28 19.28 4.85
C GLY A 206 -1.85 18.13 5.67
N TRP A 207 -2.84 17.41 5.12
CA TRP A 207 -3.37 16.17 5.69
C TRP A 207 -2.49 14.93 5.41
N ALA A 208 -1.67 14.98 4.35
CA ALA A 208 -0.77 13.88 3.98
C ALA A 208 0.51 13.90 4.85
N GLY A 209 1.30 12.84 4.78
CA GLY A 209 2.62 12.80 5.40
C GLY A 209 3.51 13.97 4.93
N PRO A 210 4.32 14.58 5.81
CA PRO A 210 5.18 15.68 5.43
C PRO A 210 6.24 15.21 4.43
N ARG A 211 6.61 16.11 3.52
CA ARG A 211 7.70 15.90 2.58
C ARG A 211 9.03 15.83 3.35
N PRO A 212 9.87 14.80 3.11
CA PRO A 212 11.24 14.83 3.59
C PRO A 212 11.99 15.99 2.92
N THR A 213 12.48 16.92 3.73
CA THR A 213 13.33 18.03 3.30
C THR A 213 14.78 17.72 3.63
N THR A 214 15.73 18.43 3.02
CA THR A 214 17.15 18.28 3.38
C THR A 214 17.35 18.49 4.89
N ALA A 215 16.71 19.52 5.45
CA ALA A 215 16.79 19.80 6.88
C ALA A 215 16.24 18.66 7.75
N SER A 216 15.10 18.06 7.39
CA SER A 216 14.55 16.95 8.16
C SER A 216 15.40 15.68 8.02
N MET A 217 15.92 15.40 6.83
CA MET A 217 16.75 14.24 6.55
C MET A 217 18.09 14.31 7.30
N VAL A 218 18.74 15.48 7.31
CA VAL A 218 19.97 15.73 8.09
C VAL A 218 19.69 15.68 9.60
N ALA A 219 18.56 16.21 10.05
CA ALA A 219 18.20 16.17 11.47
C ALA A 219 18.00 14.72 11.99
N ASP A 220 17.72 13.77 11.09
CA ASP A 220 17.50 12.36 11.39
C ASP A 220 18.69 11.46 11.01
N THR A 221 19.87 12.02 10.67
CA THR A 221 21.08 11.26 10.34
C THR A 221 21.40 10.16 11.37
N SER A 222 21.19 10.41 12.66
CA SER A 222 21.45 9.40 13.69
C SER A 222 20.45 8.25 13.72
N LEU A 223 19.19 8.47 13.31
CA LEU A 223 18.24 7.38 13.07
C LEU A 223 18.77 6.45 11.98
N TRP A 224 19.16 7.02 10.84
CA TRP A 224 19.62 6.25 9.68
C TRP A 224 20.89 5.45 9.97
N ARG A 225 21.85 6.06 10.67
CA ARG A 225 23.06 5.35 11.14
C ARG A 225 22.72 4.22 12.10
N GLY A 226 21.83 4.46 13.06
CA GLY A 226 21.39 3.44 14.03
C GLY A 226 20.76 2.22 13.34
N LEU A 227 19.81 2.46 12.43
CA LEU A 227 19.16 1.39 11.66
C LEU A 227 20.15 0.63 10.77
N LEU A 228 21.04 1.34 10.07
CA LEU A 228 22.04 0.71 9.18
C LEU A 228 23.06 -0.12 9.96
N ASN A 229 23.49 0.34 11.14
CA ASN A 229 24.42 -0.39 12.01
C ASN A 229 23.80 -1.66 12.57
N ASP A 230 22.54 -1.60 13.05
CA ASP A 230 21.81 -2.80 13.47
C ASP A 230 21.66 -3.79 12.31
N ALA A 231 21.23 -3.30 11.14
CA ALA A 231 21.03 -4.13 9.97
C ALA A 231 22.31 -4.83 9.51
N ARG A 232 23.47 -4.17 9.59
CA ARG A 232 24.77 -4.80 9.30
C ARG A 232 25.09 -5.92 10.27
N ALA A 233 24.87 -5.72 11.57
CA ALA A 233 25.14 -6.75 12.57
C ALA A 233 24.19 -7.95 12.41
N ARG A 234 22.92 -7.68 12.08
CA ARG A 234 21.85 -8.67 12.03
C ARG A 234 21.77 -9.43 10.71
N PHE A 235 22.03 -8.74 9.61
CA PHE A 235 21.93 -9.27 8.25
C PHE A 235 23.23 -9.02 7.47
N PRO A 236 24.38 -9.55 7.90
CA PRO A 236 25.68 -9.26 7.27
C PRO A 236 25.79 -9.74 5.82
N HIS A 237 24.91 -10.66 5.40
CA HIS A 237 24.79 -11.13 4.02
C HIS A 237 23.94 -10.21 3.13
N ILE A 238 23.10 -9.35 3.71
CA ILE A 238 22.30 -8.34 3.01
C ILE A 238 23.03 -6.99 3.05
N VAL A 239 23.43 -6.56 4.25
CA VAL A 239 24.18 -5.34 4.49
C VAL A 239 25.64 -5.71 4.70
N THR A 240 26.31 -6.01 3.59
CA THR A 240 27.74 -6.32 3.58
C THR A 240 28.57 -5.11 4.00
N GLN A 241 29.87 -5.31 4.20
CA GLN A 241 30.80 -4.21 4.48
C GLN A 241 30.75 -3.11 3.39
N GLU A 242 30.59 -3.50 2.14
CA GLU A 242 30.51 -2.59 0.99
C GLU A 242 29.21 -1.78 1.01
N VAL A 243 28.07 -2.46 1.13
CA VAL A 243 26.74 -1.84 1.24
C VAL A 243 26.70 -0.88 2.42
N TRP A 244 27.22 -1.29 3.57
CA TRP A 244 27.30 -0.44 4.75
C TRP A 244 28.14 0.80 4.48
N ARG A 245 29.35 0.68 3.90
CA ARG A 245 30.20 1.85 3.61
C ARG A 245 29.51 2.82 2.66
N ARG A 246 28.90 2.31 1.59
CA ARG A 246 28.17 3.13 0.60
C ARG A 246 27.02 3.88 1.25
N ARG A 247 26.10 3.16 1.92
CA ARG A 247 24.93 3.80 2.56
C ARG A 247 25.31 4.71 3.71
N TYR A 248 26.38 4.41 4.45
CA TYR A 248 26.89 5.31 5.49
C TYR A 248 27.44 6.60 4.87
N GLY A 249 28.19 6.51 3.76
CA GLY A 249 28.63 7.67 2.99
C GLY A 249 27.48 8.53 2.47
N LEU A 250 26.41 7.89 1.99
CA LEU A 250 25.17 8.58 1.63
C LEU A 250 24.56 9.34 2.81
N ILE A 251 24.49 8.72 3.99
CA ILE A 251 23.96 9.32 5.20
C ILE A 251 24.81 10.53 5.65
N ASP A 252 26.14 10.42 5.55
CA ASP A 252 27.07 11.47 5.93
C ASP A 252 27.00 12.69 5.00
N THR A 253 26.59 12.47 3.76
CA THR A 253 26.54 13.51 2.70
C THR A 253 25.11 13.92 2.33
N ILE A 254 24.08 13.55 3.13
CA ILE A 254 22.66 13.94 2.88
C ILE A 254 22.52 15.42 2.56
N GLY A 255 23.22 16.27 3.33
CA GLY A 255 23.18 17.71 3.17
C GLY A 255 23.66 18.20 1.80
N ASP A 256 24.45 17.42 1.07
CA ASP A 256 25.02 17.80 -0.22
C ASP A 256 24.09 17.40 -1.36
N TRP A 257 23.67 16.13 -1.38
CA TRP A 257 22.89 15.59 -2.49
C TRP A 257 21.37 15.83 -2.38
N HIS A 258 20.80 15.92 -1.17
CA HIS A 258 19.33 16.02 -1.01
C HIS A 258 18.77 17.40 -1.40
N LYS A 259 19.59 18.46 -1.42
CA LYS A 259 19.17 19.85 -1.72
C LYS A 259 18.50 20.00 -3.08
N ALA A 260 18.85 19.16 -4.05
CA ALA A 260 18.24 19.16 -5.37
C ALA A 260 16.73 18.85 -5.29
N LYS A 261 16.38 17.85 -4.46
CA LYS A 261 14.99 17.46 -4.27
C LYS A 261 14.15 18.59 -3.69
N ASP A 262 14.63 19.40 -2.74
CA ASP A 262 13.82 20.46 -2.11
C ASP A 262 13.23 21.47 -3.10
N LYS A 263 13.85 21.63 -4.27
CA LYS A 263 13.41 22.57 -5.33
C LYS A 263 12.38 21.98 -6.29
N LEU A 264 12.22 20.66 -6.31
CA LEU A 264 11.33 19.98 -7.25
C LEU A 264 9.85 20.10 -6.80
N PRO A 265 8.90 20.14 -7.76
CA PRO A 265 7.48 20.17 -7.45
C PRO A 265 7.05 18.96 -6.61
N ALA A 266 6.30 19.21 -5.55
CA ALA A 266 5.65 18.15 -4.79
C ALA A 266 4.35 17.73 -5.47
N THR A 267 3.91 16.52 -5.18
CA THR A 267 2.63 15.93 -5.53
C THR A 267 2.17 14.99 -4.40
N LEU A 268 1.01 14.38 -4.56
CA LEU A 268 0.53 13.31 -3.70
C LEU A 268 1.17 11.99 -4.12
N ALA A 269 2.10 11.47 -3.32
CA ALA A 269 2.67 10.14 -3.47
C ALA A 269 1.91 9.13 -2.61
N HIS A 270 1.69 7.93 -3.14
CA HIS A 270 1.19 6.78 -2.39
C HIS A 270 2.17 6.37 -1.28
N ASN A 271 3.47 6.49 -1.55
CA ASN A 271 4.60 6.27 -0.64
C ASN A 271 4.83 4.79 -0.21
N ASP A 272 3.91 3.86 -0.49
CA ASP A 272 4.13 2.40 -0.50
C ASP A 272 3.75 1.76 -1.86
N PHE A 273 4.01 2.46 -2.98
CA PHE A 273 3.60 2.06 -4.33
C PHE A 273 4.43 0.89 -4.88
N ASN A 274 4.11 -0.33 -4.44
CA ASN A 274 4.75 -1.56 -4.90
C ASN A 274 3.73 -2.68 -5.10
N GLN A 275 4.16 -3.81 -5.67
CA GLN A 275 3.30 -4.95 -6.02
C GLN A 275 2.51 -5.59 -4.86
N ARG A 276 2.82 -5.26 -3.59
CA ARG A 276 1.97 -5.69 -2.47
C ARG A 276 0.64 -4.95 -2.44
N ASN A 277 0.64 -3.74 -2.99
CA ASN A 277 -0.45 -2.78 -2.96
C ASN A 277 -1.00 -2.46 -4.35
N VAL A 278 -0.29 -2.83 -5.42
CA VAL A 278 -0.69 -2.55 -6.80
C VAL A 278 -1.01 -3.85 -7.53
N GLY A 279 -2.20 -3.90 -8.13
CA GLY A 279 -2.64 -5.00 -8.98
C GLY A 279 -3.41 -4.50 -10.20
N PHE A 280 -3.80 -5.43 -11.07
CA PHE A 280 -4.50 -5.13 -12.31
C PHE A 280 -5.79 -5.93 -12.41
N ARG A 281 -6.90 -5.30 -12.80
CA ARG A 281 -8.15 -5.97 -13.19
C ARG A 281 -8.16 -6.21 -14.70
N PRO A 282 -8.07 -7.47 -15.18
CA PRO A 282 -8.07 -7.77 -16.61
C PRO A 282 -9.35 -7.30 -17.33
N ASN A 283 -10.48 -7.31 -16.63
CA ASN A 283 -11.80 -7.01 -17.21
C ASN A 283 -12.32 -5.61 -16.83
N GLY A 284 -11.51 -4.81 -16.14
CA GLY A 284 -11.93 -3.55 -15.50
C GLY A 284 -12.93 -3.76 -14.36
N ARG A 285 -13.38 -2.66 -13.75
CA ARG A 285 -14.36 -2.67 -12.66
C ARG A 285 -15.71 -3.18 -13.14
N ALA A 286 -16.29 -4.11 -12.39
CA ALA A 286 -17.66 -4.53 -12.63
C ALA A 286 -18.61 -3.31 -12.53
N PRO A 287 -19.60 -3.18 -13.43
CA PRO A 287 -20.62 -2.15 -13.31
C PRO A 287 -21.27 -2.23 -11.92
N GLU A 288 -21.77 -1.09 -11.42
CA GLU A 288 -22.61 -1.12 -10.22
C GLU A 288 -23.70 -2.18 -10.40
N PRO A 289 -24.00 -3.01 -9.37
CA PRO A 289 -25.13 -3.91 -9.46
C PRO A 289 -26.36 -3.06 -9.76
N ALA A 290 -26.84 -3.14 -11.01
CA ALA A 290 -28.06 -2.48 -11.41
C ALA A 290 -29.20 -3.08 -10.57
N PRO A 291 -30.25 -2.30 -10.24
CA PRO A 291 -31.46 -2.89 -9.70
C PRO A 291 -31.94 -3.95 -10.70
N GLU A 292 -31.87 -5.23 -10.33
CA GLU A 292 -32.43 -6.27 -11.17
C GLU A 292 -33.94 -6.03 -11.28
N PRO A 293 -34.53 -5.99 -12.49
CA PRO A 293 -35.97 -6.05 -12.60
C PRO A 293 -36.41 -7.38 -11.99
N ALA A 294 -37.35 -7.33 -11.04
CA ALA A 294 -37.84 -8.48 -10.29
C ALA A 294 -38.10 -9.68 -11.22
N ARG A 295 -37.20 -10.66 -11.21
CA ARG A 295 -37.38 -11.91 -11.95
C ARG A 295 -38.09 -12.90 -11.05
N ASN A 296 -39.35 -13.17 -11.39
CA ASN A 296 -40.12 -14.26 -10.82
C ASN A 296 -39.42 -15.61 -11.14
N GLY A 297 -39.00 -16.31 -10.09
CA GLY A 297 -39.06 -17.77 -10.06
C GLY A 297 -37.74 -18.56 -10.19
N ALA A 298 -37.60 -19.48 -9.24
CA ALA A 298 -36.82 -20.71 -9.23
C ALA A 298 -35.28 -20.61 -9.11
N ALA A 299 -34.84 -20.67 -7.86
CA ALA A 299 -33.48 -20.95 -7.46
C ALA A 299 -32.99 -22.33 -7.96
N LYS A 300 -31.76 -22.36 -8.46
CA LYS A 300 -30.89 -23.55 -8.34
C LYS A 300 -29.57 -23.08 -7.72
N SER A 301 -29.36 -23.49 -6.47
CA SER A 301 -28.11 -23.32 -5.74
C SER A 301 -27.00 -24.09 -6.46
N ASN A 302 -25.93 -23.38 -6.81
CA ASN A 302 -24.67 -24.02 -7.19
C ASN A 302 -23.61 -23.45 -6.25
N GLU A 303 -23.42 -24.14 -5.12
CA GLU A 303 -22.33 -23.85 -4.19
C GLU A 303 -21.01 -24.23 -4.86
N ARG A 304 -20.30 -23.22 -5.38
CA ARG A 304 -18.85 -23.32 -5.62
C ARG A 304 -18.16 -22.48 -4.55
N SER A 305 -17.63 -23.18 -3.56
CA SER A 305 -16.73 -22.67 -2.54
C SER A 305 -15.41 -22.25 -3.20
N HIS A 306 -15.25 -20.94 -3.42
CA HIS A 306 -13.99 -20.35 -3.83
C HIS A 306 -13.08 -20.19 -2.60
N ARG A 307 -11.92 -20.87 -2.62
CA ARG A 307 -10.86 -20.73 -1.61
C ARG A 307 -10.38 -19.27 -1.58
N PHE A 308 -10.61 -18.60 -0.45
CA PHE A 308 -10.08 -17.28 -0.11
C PHE A 308 -8.62 -17.39 0.36
N LEU A 309 -7.78 -16.42 -0.02
CA LEU A 309 -6.39 -16.28 0.43
C LEU A 309 -6.30 -15.18 1.49
N PRO A 310 -6.06 -15.49 2.78
CA PRO A 310 -5.84 -14.50 3.82
C PRO A 310 -4.34 -14.45 4.17
N HIS A 311 -3.50 -13.78 3.37
CA HIS A 311 -2.08 -13.58 3.70
C HIS A 311 -1.58 -12.18 3.31
N LEU A 312 -2.08 -11.16 4.01
CA LEU A 312 -1.35 -9.91 4.19
C LEU A 312 -0.70 -9.99 5.58
N PHE A 313 0.63 -9.96 5.60
CA PHE A 313 1.55 -10.26 6.72
C PHE A 313 1.80 -11.76 6.98
N GLY A 314 2.98 -12.20 6.52
CA GLY A 314 3.41 -13.59 6.58
C GLY A 314 3.69 -14.10 7.98
N SER A 315 3.05 -15.22 8.32
CA SER A 315 3.45 -16.14 9.39
C SER A 315 3.03 -17.57 9.00
N LYS A 316 3.97 -18.35 8.46
CA LYS A 316 4.42 -19.64 9.03
C LYS A 316 5.32 -20.41 8.05
N LYS A 317 6.36 -21.00 8.64
CA LYS A 317 7.40 -21.81 7.99
C LYS A 317 6.91 -23.19 7.59
N SER A 318 7.56 -23.65 6.52
CA SER A 318 7.57 -24.98 5.90
C SER A 318 7.67 -26.16 6.86
N ARG A 319 6.92 -27.22 6.55
CA ARG A 319 7.36 -28.61 6.74
C ARG A 319 7.25 -29.33 5.40
N ALA A 320 8.33 -30.02 5.04
CA ALA A 320 8.43 -30.84 3.85
C ALA A 320 7.40 -31.99 3.88
N ALA A 321 6.67 -32.14 2.78
CA ALA A 321 6.08 -33.39 2.35
C ALA A 321 6.09 -33.39 0.82
N GLN A 322 6.84 -34.33 0.25
CA GLN A 322 6.70 -34.71 -1.15
C GLN A 322 5.31 -35.29 -1.32
N ASP A 323 4.48 -34.66 -2.15
CA ASP A 323 3.34 -35.33 -2.77
C ASP A 323 3.23 -34.87 -4.22
N THR A 324 3.46 -35.82 -5.10
CA THR A 324 3.22 -35.76 -6.55
C THR A 324 1.72 -35.55 -6.80
N ALA A 325 1.34 -34.39 -7.31
CA ALA A 325 -0.02 -34.15 -7.81
C ALA A 325 0.02 -33.84 -9.30
N VAL A 326 -0.60 -34.73 -10.04
CA VAL A 326 -0.75 -34.80 -11.50
C VAL A 326 -1.43 -33.55 -12.05
N ALA A 327 -0.91 -33.05 -13.17
CA ALA A 327 -1.49 -31.98 -13.95
C ALA A 327 -2.93 -32.32 -14.36
N ALA A 328 -3.88 -31.49 -13.95
CA ALA A 328 -5.23 -31.49 -14.49
C ALA A 328 -5.39 -30.23 -15.36
N ASP A 329 -5.71 -30.47 -16.64
CA ASP A 329 -5.96 -29.48 -17.68
C ASP A 329 -6.85 -28.32 -17.21
N ALA A 330 -6.32 -27.10 -17.36
CA ALA A 330 -7.12 -25.90 -17.33
C ALA A 330 -7.78 -25.70 -18.71
N PRO A 331 -9.10 -25.44 -18.80
CA PRO A 331 -9.74 -25.21 -20.09
C PRO A 331 -9.25 -23.88 -20.68
N ALA A 332 -9.03 -23.91 -22.00
CA ALA A 332 -8.58 -22.80 -22.81
C ALA A 332 -9.38 -21.51 -22.52
N ARG A 333 -8.66 -20.43 -22.20
CA ARG A 333 -9.23 -19.09 -21.98
C ARG A 333 -9.88 -18.60 -23.26
N SER A 334 -11.16 -18.26 -23.21
CA SER A 334 -11.85 -17.56 -24.28
C SER A 334 -11.23 -16.17 -24.47
N ALA A 335 -10.86 -15.85 -25.71
CA ALA A 335 -10.52 -14.50 -26.13
C ALA A 335 -11.70 -13.55 -25.82
N GLY A 336 -11.49 -12.51 -25.02
CA GLY A 336 -12.57 -11.58 -24.70
C GLY A 336 -12.27 -10.56 -23.61
N SER A 337 -11.51 -9.52 -23.90
CA SER A 337 -11.96 -8.11 -23.93
C SER A 337 -10.74 -7.23 -24.21
N ASN A 338 -10.83 -6.36 -25.22
CA ASN A 338 -9.72 -5.48 -25.63
C ASN A 338 -9.62 -4.23 -24.73
N ARG A 339 -10.10 -4.31 -23.48
CA ARG A 339 -10.01 -3.19 -22.54
C ARG A 339 -8.62 -3.22 -21.91
N PRO A 340 -7.91 -2.08 -21.83
CA PRO A 340 -6.68 -2.02 -21.06
C PRO A 340 -6.97 -2.39 -19.61
N ALA A 341 -6.07 -3.16 -19.00
CA ALA A 341 -6.23 -3.58 -17.62
C ALA A 341 -6.32 -2.35 -16.69
N GLU A 342 -7.28 -2.36 -15.77
CA GLU A 342 -7.44 -1.27 -14.79
C GLU A 342 -6.48 -1.49 -13.63
N VAL A 343 -5.69 -0.46 -13.30
CA VAL A 343 -4.78 -0.48 -12.15
C VAL A 343 -5.58 -0.25 -10.88
N VAL A 344 -5.37 -1.10 -9.88
CA VAL A 344 -5.94 -0.95 -8.54
C VAL A 344 -4.81 -0.75 -7.54
N VAL A 345 -4.93 0.29 -6.71
CA VAL A 345 -3.95 0.68 -5.69
C VAL A 345 -4.61 0.63 -4.32
N LEU A 346 -4.09 -0.25 -3.48
CA LEU A 346 -4.54 -0.49 -2.11
C LEU A 346 -3.63 0.22 -1.12
N ASP A 347 -4.10 0.35 0.12
CA ASP A 347 -3.28 0.70 1.29
C ASP A 347 -2.62 2.10 1.24
N TRP A 348 -3.45 3.13 1.18
CA TRP A 348 -3.02 4.54 1.14
C TRP A 348 -2.68 5.11 2.53
N GLU A 349 -2.42 4.26 3.53
CA GLU A 349 -2.29 4.67 4.94
C GLU A 349 -1.07 5.57 5.22
N ILE A 350 -0.07 5.53 4.34
CA ILE A 350 1.15 6.34 4.45
C ILE A 350 1.32 7.38 3.33
N ALA A 351 0.23 7.76 2.66
CA ALA A 351 0.24 8.76 1.60
C ALA A 351 0.97 10.04 2.05
N GLN A 352 1.82 10.58 1.17
CA GLN A 352 2.81 11.61 1.51
C GLN A 352 2.84 12.73 0.46
N ARG A 353 3.02 13.98 0.90
CA ARG A 353 3.45 15.04 0.00
C ARG A 353 4.91 14.78 -0.40
N ASN A 354 5.20 14.43 -1.64
CA ASN A 354 6.57 14.15 -2.09
C ASN A 354 6.72 14.39 -3.59
N ILE A 355 7.90 14.20 -4.17
CA ILE A 355 8.05 14.27 -5.63
C ILE A 355 7.51 12.98 -6.28
N ALA A 356 7.08 13.05 -7.54
CA ALA A 356 6.52 11.89 -8.26
C ALA A 356 7.49 10.70 -8.35
N ALA A 357 8.80 10.97 -8.37
CA ALA A 357 9.82 9.93 -8.39
C ALA A 357 9.80 9.01 -7.15
N ARG A 358 9.16 9.42 -6.05
CA ARG A 358 9.04 8.60 -4.83
C ARG A 358 8.35 7.26 -5.10
N ASP A 359 7.20 7.29 -5.76
CA ASP A 359 6.43 6.08 -6.08
C ASP A 359 7.07 5.29 -7.23
N LEU A 360 7.71 5.98 -8.19
CA LEU A 360 8.50 5.33 -9.24
C LEU A 360 9.62 4.48 -8.64
N VAL A 361 10.44 5.06 -7.76
CA VAL A 361 11.55 4.33 -7.11
C VAL A 361 11.04 3.22 -6.19
N GLU A 362 9.94 3.45 -5.48
CA GLU A 362 9.29 2.41 -4.67
C GLU A 362 8.90 1.20 -5.52
N LEU A 363 8.22 1.43 -6.65
CA LEU A 363 7.79 0.35 -7.53
C LEU A 363 8.99 -0.41 -8.08
N LEU A 364 9.94 0.31 -8.70
CA LEU A 364 11.11 -0.28 -9.35
C LEU A 364 11.99 -1.08 -8.37
N THR A 365 12.09 -0.65 -7.11
CA THR A 365 12.81 -1.40 -6.07
C THR A 365 12.20 -2.79 -5.83
N PHE A 366 10.89 -2.92 -5.97
CA PHE A 366 10.15 -4.15 -5.69
C PHE A 366 9.94 -5.04 -6.92
N VAL A 367 9.86 -4.47 -8.12
CA VAL A 367 9.42 -5.21 -9.33
C VAL A 367 10.50 -5.32 -10.40
N LEU A 368 11.73 -4.90 -10.11
CA LEU A 368 12.89 -5.19 -10.95
C LEU A 368 13.79 -6.25 -10.30
N PRO A 369 14.43 -7.11 -11.12
CA PRO A 369 15.48 -8.00 -10.63
C PRO A 369 16.76 -7.21 -10.32
N PRO A 370 17.62 -7.71 -9.43
CA PRO A 370 18.90 -7.07 -9.10
C PRO A 370 19.92 -7.11 -10.25
N THR A 371 19.60 -7.74 -11.36
CA THR A 371 20.40 -7.80 -12.59
C THR A 371 19.99 -6.77 -13.64
N VAL A 372 18.99 -5.93 -13.35
CA VAL A 372 18.45 -4.95 -14.31
C VAL A 372 19.53 -4.06 -14.93
N GLU A 373 19.37 -3.72 -16.20
CA GLU A 373 20.25 -2.82 -16.94
C GLU A 373 19.72 -1.39 -16.98
N ARG A 374 20.64 -0.42 -17.12
CA ARG A 374 20.30 1.00 -17.15
C ARG A 374 19.25 1.36 -18.20
N VAL A 375 19.33 0.78 -19.39
CA VAL A 375 18.38 1.03 -20.48
C VAL A 375 16.95 0.62 -20.12
N GLN A 376 16.79 -0.42 -19.30
CA GLN A 376 15.47 -0.88 -18.85
C GLN A 376 14.90 0.08 -17.80
N VAL A 377 15.74 0.55 -16.87
CA VAL A 377 15.34 1.55 -15.87
C VAL A 377 15.01 2.89 -16.54
N ASP A 378 15.87 3.37 -17.45
CA ASP A 378 15.66 4.61 -18.19
C ASP A 378 14.32 4.60 -18.94
N ARG A 379 13.94 3.47 -19.56
CA ARG A 379 12.62 3.31 -20.18
C ARG A 379 11.49 3.63 -19.20
N HIS A 380 11.48 3.04 -18.01
CA HIS A 380 10.42 3.23 -17.03
C HIS A 380 10.38 4.65 -16.46
N VAL A 381 11.55 5.25 -16.24
CA VAL A 381 11.68 6.65 -15.82
C VAL A 381 11.06 7.57 -16.88
N GLU A 382 11.40 7.37 -18.15
CA GLU A 382 10.83 8.15 -19.26
C GLU A 382 9.33 7.90 -19.44
N THR A 383 8.85 6.65 -19.32
CA THR A 383 7.41 6.33 -19.35
C THR A 383 6.63 7.17 -18.33
N HIS A 384 7.13 7.25 -17.08
CA HIS A 384 6.45 8.03 -16.05
C HIS A 384 6.49 9.54 -16.35
N ARG A 385 7.65 10.06 -16.78
CA ARG A 385 7.85 11.46 -17.16
C ARG A 385 6.94 11.88 -18.32
N ASP A 386 6.90 11.09 -19.39
CA ASP A 386 6.07 11.35 -20.56
C ASP A 386 4.58 11.27 -20.23
N ALA A 387 4.19 10.37 -19.33
CA ALA A 387 2.81 10.28 -18.85
C ALA A 387 2.39 11.52 -18.04
N LEU A 388 3.29 12.11 -17.24
CA LEU A 388 3.04 13.38 -16.55
C LEU A 388 2.81 14.52 -17.56
N ILE A 389 3.65 14.59 -18.60
CA ILE A 389 3.52 15.59 -19.68
C ILE A 389 2.18 15.41 -20.40
N LYS A 390 1.83 14.17 -20.77
CA LYS A 390 0.56 13.85 -21.42
C LYS A 390 -0.65 14.19 -20.54
N ALA A 391 -0.49 14.13 -19.22
CA ALA A 391 -1.50 14.53 -18.24
C ALA A 391 -1.52 16.06 -17.98
N GLY A 392 -0.72 16.85 -18.70
CA GLY A 392 -0.78 18.32 -18.69
C GLY A 392 0.28 19.01 -17.83
N VAL A 393 1.26 18.29 -17.28
CA VAL A 393 2.36 18.91 -16.53
C VAL A 393 3.35 19.58 -17.49
N ALA A 394 3.55 20.89 -17.33
CA ALA A 394 4.38 21.69 -18.23
C ALA A 394 5.76 22.07 -17.69
N THR A 395 5.96 22.09 -16.36
CA THR A 395 7.21 22.55 -15.71
C THR A 395 7.65 21.61 -14.59
N GLY A 396 8.95 21.47 -14.37
CA GLY A 396 9.53 20.55 -13.38
C GLY A 396 9.55 19.09 -13.85
N VAL A 397 9.33 18.87 -15.14
CA VAL A 397 9.38 17.57 -15.86
C VAL A 397 10.41 17.60 -16.99
N GLU A 398 11.25 18.64 -17.01
CA GLU A 398 12.45 18.69 -17.84
C GLU A 398 13.32 17.49 -17.52
N ARG A 399 13.84 16.84 -18.56
CA ARG A 399 14.47 15.52 -18.46
C ARG A 399 15.53 15.44 -17.36
N GLU A 400 16.47 16.38 -17.34
CA GLU A 400 17.55 16.41 -16.34
C GLU A 400 17.03 16.66 -14.92
N ALA A 401 16.06 17.56 -14.74
CA ALA A 401 15.48 17.84 -13.42
C ALA A 401 14.71 16.62 -12.87
N PHE A 402 13.97 15.94 -13.74
CA PHE A 402 13.24 14.73 -13.38
C PHE A 402 14.20 13.58 -13.04
N LEU A 403 15.25 13.39 -13.84
CA LEU A 403 16.28 12.39 -13.60
C LEU A 403 17.06 12.68 -12.30
N GLU A 404 17.34 13.94 -11.99
CA GLU A 404 17.98 14.32 -10.73
C GLU A 404 17.07 14.03 -9.52
N GLY A 405 15.77 14.27 -9.65
CA GLY A 405 14.77 13.84 -8.67
C GLY A 405 14.77 12.32 -8.48
N PHE A 406 14.84 11.56 -9.57
CA PHE A 406 14.96 10.09 -9.53
C PHE A 406 16.22 9.63 -8.81
N ARG A 407 17.40 10.15 -9.17
CA ARG A 407 18.68 9.84 -8.50
C ARG A 407 18.62 10.13 -7.00
N CYS A 408 18.06 11.27 -6.63
CA CYS A 408 17.88 11.64 -5.23
C CYS A 408 16.95 10.65 -4.49
N GLU A 409 15.84 10.24 -5.11
CA GLU A 409 14.92 9.26 -4.49
C GLU A 409 15.50 7.86 -4.39
N VAL A 410 16.36 7.42 -5.33
CA VAL A 410 17.11 6.16 -5.19
C VAL A 410 17.96 6.18 -3.92
N ARG A 411 18.68 7.28 -3.67
CA ARG A 411 19.48 7.46 -2.44
C ARG A 411 18.62 7.51 -1.19
N VAL A 412 17.49 8.23 -1.22
CA VAL A 412 16.52 8.28 -0.11
C VAL A 412 15.98 6.88 0.18
N GLN A 413 15.53 6.14 -0.84
CA GLN A 413 14.97 4.80 -0.72
C GLN A 413 15.94 3.82 -0.04
N ALA A 414 17.22 3.87 -0.41
CA ALA A 414 18.26 3.01 0.15
C ALA A 414 18.46 3.20 1.66
N ILE A 415 18.31 4.43 2.16
CA ILE A 415 18.54 4.76 3.58
C ILE A 415 17.26 4.76 4.41
N THR A 416 16.11 5.17 3.85
CA THR A 416 14.85 5.31 4.60
C THR A 416 13.99 4.07 4.48
N ARG A 417 13.27 3.86 3.37
CA ARG A 417 12.29 2.78 3.23
C ARG A 417 12.96 1.42 3.33
N VAL A 418 14.03 1.17 2.58
CA VAL A 418 14.75 -0.12 2.66
C VAL A 418 15.40 -0.29 4.03
N GLY A 419 15.88 0.80 4.66
CA GLY A 419 16.35 0.81 6.05
C GLY A 419 15.26 0.41 7.06
N LEU A 420 14.05 0.94 6.92
CA LEU A 420 12.90 0.56 7.74
C LEU A 420 12.46 -0.88 7.48
N GLN A 421 12.53 -1.37 6.24
CA GLN A 421 12.26 -2.78 5.94
C GLN A 421 13.25 -3.72 6.64
N LEU A 422 14.51 -3.31 6.85
CA LEU A 422 15.47 -4.07 7.66
C LEU A 422 15.08 -4.08 9.15
N LEU A 423 14.56 -2.96 9.69
CA LEU A 423 13.97 -2.93 11.04
C LEU A 423 12.78 -3.90 11.16
N PHE A 424 11.86 -3.87 10.19
CA PHE A 424 10.75 -4.83 10.17
C PHE A 424 11.24 -6.27 10.02
N GLY A 425 12.29 -6.50 9.22
CA GLY A 425 12.95 -7.78 9.03
C GLY A 425 13.55 -8.37 10.31
N ALA A 426 13.89 -7.54 11.31
CA ALA A 426 14.34 -8.00 12.61
C ALA A 426 13.23 -8.78 13.35
N GLN A 427 11.96 -8.43 13.09
CA GLN A 427 10.80 -9.03 13.76
C GLN A 427 9.98 -9.96 12.87
N PHE A 428 9.93 -9.69 11.56
CA PHE A 428 9.07 -10.38 10.61
C PHE A 428 9.89 -11.05 9.51
N GLN A 429 9.43 -12.23 9.05
CA GLN A 429 10.04 -12.89 7.91
C GLN A 429 9.54 -12.25 6.62
N LEU A 430 10.34 -11.34 6.08
CA LEU A 430 10.07 -10.64 4.83
C LEU A 430 10.81 -11.35 3.70
N SER A 431 10.09 -12.14 2.89
CA SER A 431 10.66 -12.96 1.80
C SER A 431 11.42 -12.14 0.75
N TYR A 432 11.08 -10.85 0.60
CA TYR A 432 11.70 -9.93 -0.35
C TYR A 432 12.91 -9.18 0.18
N LEU A 433 13.23 -9.26 1.47
CA LEU A 433 14.16 -8.33 2.12
C LEU A 433 15.54 -8.30 1.46
N ALA A 434 16.13 -9.47 1.21
CA ALA A 434 17.43 -9.58 0.55
C ALA A 434 17.36 -9.05 -0.89
N ARG A 435 16.27 -9.35 -1.61
CA ARG A 435 16.08 -8.96 -3.00
C ARG A 435 15.96 -7.46 -3.17
N ILE A 436 15.08 -6.80 -2.42
CA ILE A 436 14.91 -5.34 -2.53
C ILE A 436 16.18 -4.58 -2.15
N ASN A 437 16.98 -5.14 -1.24
CA ASN A 437 18.30 -4.59 -0.91
C ASN A 437 19.27 -4.75 -2.08
N ALA A 438 19.33 -5.92 -2.73
CA ALA A 438 20.15 -6.11 -3.92
C ALA A 438 19.69 -5.21 -5.09
N THR A 439 18.38 -5.08 -5.30
CA THR A 439 17.83 -4.21 -6.35
C THR A 439 18.15 -2.74 -6.08
N ILE A 440 18.02 -2.23 -4.85
CA ILE A 440 18.36 -0.82 -4.58
C ILE A 440 19.86 -0.54 -4.70
N GLU A 441 20.74 -1.49 -4.34
CA GLU A 441 22.18 -1.35 -4.59
C GLU A 441 22.49 -1.33 -6.08
N ARG A 442 21.81 -2.17 -6.88
CA ARG A 442 21.92 -2.13 -8.33
C ARG A 442 21.48 -0.77 -8.89
N LEU A 443 20.39 -0.21 -8.39
CA LEU A 443 19.94 1.13 -8.82
C LEU A 443 20.94 2.22 -8.42
N LEU A 444 21.60 2.12 -7.27
CA LEU A 444 22.70 3.02 -6.91
C LEU A 444 23.86 2.89 -7.90
N ASP A 445 24.29 1.67 -8.24
CA ASP A 445 25.39 1.45 -9.21
C ASP A 445 25.13 2.08 -10.59
N LEU A 446 23.86 2.14 -11.00
CA LEU A 446 23.47 2.66 -12.32
C LEU A 446 23.32 4.19 -12.37
N TYR A 447 23.20 4.85 -11.21
CA TYR A 447 22.76 6.25 -11.10
C TYR A 447 23.53 7.11 -10.10
N GLU A 448 24.54 6.56 -9.41
CA GLU A 448 25.52 7.32 -8.60
C GLU A 448 26.71 7.86 -9.39
#